data_AF-A0A146KDV6-F1
#
_entry.id   AF-A0A146KDV6-F1
#
_cell.length_a   1.000
_cell.length_b   1.000
_cell.length_c   1.000
_cell.angle_alpha   90.00
_cell.angle_beta   90.00
_cell.angle_gamma   90.00
#
_symmetry.space_group_name_H-M   'P 1'
#
loop_
_entity.id
_entity.type
_entity.pdbx_description
1 polymer ?
#
loop_
_entity_poly.entity_id
_entity_poly.type
_entity_poly.pdbx_seq_one_letter_code
_entity_poly.pdbx_strand_id
1 'polypeptide(L)'
;FIKPDVVNCKKVFNKVDKNSNGLLNVSELYDAFKLLKMHLSTEAINKLMLIIDQDGNKQLDINEFIHFVYICKNTSPADQIKTMFLAADKDCGGTIDSEELLIILTKLGYVVSYEEANQLCENMSDRKDFCLTYQVFEE
;
A
#
# COMPACT_ATOMS: atom_id res chain seq x y z
N PHE A 1 -2.63 -10.60 7.33
CA PHE A 1 -1.40 -9.89 6.92
C PHE A 1 -0.71 -9.27 8.13
N ILE A 2 0.62 -9.09 8.08
CA ILE A 2 1.44 -8.52 9.15
C ILE A 2 1.29 -6.99 9.11
N LYS A 3 0.58 -6.41 10.08
CA LYS A 3 0.48 -4.95 10.22
C LYS A 3 1.85 -4.33 10.56
N PRO A 4 2.20 -3.17 9.99
CA PRO A 4 3.42 -2.47 10.36
C PRO A 4 3.37 -1.97 11.81
N ASP A 5 4.52 -1.89 12.46
CA ASP A 5 4.64 -1.17 13.73
C ASP A 5 4.71 0.32 13.42
N VAL A 6 3.58 1.01 13.56
CA VAL A 6 3.44 2.44 13.28
C VAL A 6 4.42 3.27 14.12
N VAL A 7 4.68 2.90 15.37
CA VAL A 7 5.60 3.63 16.25
C VAL A 7 7.03 3.49 15.75
N ASN A 8 7.44 2.28 15.38
CA ASN A 8 8.76 2.05 14.81
C ASN A 8 8.93 2.70 13.43
N CYS A 9 7.91 2.62 12.57
CA CYS A 9 7.91 3.30 11.27
C CYS A 9 8.09 4.82 11.44
N LYS A 10 7.33 5.46 12.33
CA LYS A 10 7.48 6.89 12.65
C LYS A 10 8.89 7.25 13.15
N LYS A 11 9.48 6.41 14.00
CA LYS A 11 10.86 6.61 14.49
C LYS A 11 11.88 6.54 13.36
N VAL A 12 11.74 5.57 12.46
CA VAL A 12 12.64 5.44 11.30
C VAL A 12 12.44 6.60 10.34
N PHE A 13 11.19 6.94 10.03
CA PHE A 13 10.83 8.07 9.16
C PHE A 13 11.51 9.36 9.62
N ASN A 14 11.32 9.75 10.88
CA ASN A 14 11.91 10.96 11.44
C ASN A 14 13.46 10.91 11.48
N LYS A 15 14.05 9.72 11.46
CA LYS A 15 15.51 9.55 11.48
C LYS A 15 16.13 9.68 10.07
N VAL A 16 15.37 9.36 9.02
CA VAL A 16 15.86 9.39 7.64
C VAL A 16 15.42 10.62 6.87
N ASP A 17 14.36 11.29 7.31
CA ASP A 17 13.92 12.61 6.82
C ASP A 17 14.94 13.70 7.22
N LYS A 18 16.02 13.80 6.44
CA LYS A 18 17.18 14.65 6.78
C LYS A 18 16.89 16.13 6.57
N ASN A 19 16.03 16.43 5.60
CA ASN A 19 15.61 17.80 5.31
C ASN A 19 14.38 18.23 6.12
N SER A 20 13.78 17.33 6.91
CA SER A 20 12.62 17.58 7.76
C SER A 20 11.45 18.18 6.99
N ASN A 21 11.29 17.76 5.73
CA ASN A 21 10.21 18.20 4.87
C ASN A 21 8.93 17.36 5.10
N GLY A 22 9.00 16.31 5.92
CA GLY A 22 7.89 15.40 6.17
C GLY A 22 7.61 14.44 5.01
N LEU A 23 8.55 14.27 4.07
CA LEU A 23 8.40 13.45 2.85
C LEU A 23 9.72 12.73 2.52
N LEU A 24 9.68 11.40 2.38
CA LEU A 24 10.86 10.62 2.05
C LEU A 24 11.03 10.47 0.54
N ASN A 25 12.17 10.93 0.02
CA ASN A 25 12.55 10.62 -1.36
C ASN A 25 13.17 9.21 -1.48
N VAL A 26 13.41 8.74 -2.71
CA VAL A 26 13.99 7.40 -3.00
C VAL A 26 15.29 7.11 -2.21
N SER A 27 16.16 8.10 -2.04
CA SER A 27 17.43 7.94 -1.32
C SER A 27 17.20 7.76 0.19
N GLU A 28 16.30 8.54 0.77
CA GLU A 28 15.94 8.45 2.20
C GLU A 28 15.17 7.16 2.50
N LEU A 29 14.35 6.70 1.56
CA LEU A 29 13.69 5.40 1.64
C LEU A 29 14.70 4.25 1.66
N TYR A 30 15.76 4.31 0.85
CA TYR A 30 16.82 3.32 0.90
C TYR A 30 17.48 3.24 2.28
N ASP A 31 17.79 4.39 2.88
CA ASP A 31 18.28 4.49 4.26
C ASP A 31 17.26 3.93 5.28
N ALA A 32 15.97 4.19 5.07
CA ALA A 32 14.89 3.70 5.94
C ALA A 32 14.81 2.17 5.94
N PHE A 33 14.86 1.55 4.76
CA PHE A 33 14.81 0.09 4.65
C PHE A 33 16.05 -0.58 5.25
N LYS A 34 17.22 0.05 5.13
CA LYS A 34 18.42 -0.41 5.82
C LYS A 34 18.25 -0.41 7.35
N LEU A 35 17.62 0.63 7.90
CA LEU A 35 17.31 0.71 9.34
C LEU A 35 16.23 -0.29 9.78
N LEU A 36 15.24 -0.55 8.92
CA LEU A 36 14.22 -1.57 9.13
C LEU A 36 14.73 -3.01 8.91
N LYS A 37 16.01 -3.17 8.52
CA LYS A 37 16.62 -4.46 8.15
C LYS A 37 15.87 -5.17 7.02
N MET A 38 15.33 -4.39 6.09
CA MET A 38 14.66 -4.87 4.90
C MET A 38 15.61 -4.67 3.71
N HIS A 39 15.90 -5.75 2.99
CA HIS A 39 16.79 -5.71 1.83
C HIS A 39 15.95 -5.64 0.56
N LEU A 40 15.69 -4.41 0.08
CA LEU A 40 14.99 -4.16 -1.17
C LEU A 40 15.98 -3.67 -2.23
N SER A 41 15.79 -4.11 -3.48
CA SER A 41 16.54 -3.55 -4.60
C SER A 41 16.00 -2.17 -4.98
N THR A 42 16.81 -1.37 -5.65
CA THR A 42 16.37 -0.07 -6.16
C THR A 42 15.21 -0.23 -7.15
N GLU A 43 15.17 -1.30 -7.97
CA GLU A 43 14.02 -1.54 -8.86
C GLU A 43 12.75 -1.86 -8.07
N ALA A 44 12.84 -2.65 -7.01
CA ALA A 44 11.71 -2.95 -6.13
C ALA A 44 11.14 -1.67 -5.50
N ILE A 45 12.01 -0.78 -5.02
CA ILE A 45 11.59 0.49 -4.42
C ILE A 45 10.85 1.35 -5.43
N ASN A 46 11.39 1.52 -6.64
CA ASN A 46 10.74 2.31 -7.67
C ASN A 46 9.39 1.73 -8.10
N LYS A 47 9.30 0.40 -8.24
CA LYS A 47 8.03 -0.26 -8.60
C LYS A 47 6.95 -0.03 -7.55
N LEU A 48 7.30 -0.20 -6.27
CA LEU A 48 6.35 -0.01 -5.18
C LEU A 48 5.99 1.47 -5.01
N MET A 49 6.93 2.37 -5.23
CA MET A 49 6.68 3.82 -5.21
C MET A 49 5.61 4.20 -6.23
N LEU A 50 5.66 3.69 -7.46
CA LEU A 50 4.64 3.96 -8.49
C LEU A 50 3.22 3.51 -8.11
N ILE A 51 3.09 2.54 -7.18
CA ILE A 51 1.81 1.99 -6.76
C ILE A 51 1.25 2.77 -5.56
N ILE A 52 2.14 3.21 -4.67
CA ILE A 52 1.78 3.76 -3.36
C ILE A 52 1.72 5.28 -3.37
N ASP A 53 2.60 5.95 -4.11
CA ASP A 53 2.66 7.40 -4.29
C ASP A 53 1.30 7.92 -4.80
N GLN A 54 0.49 8.48 -3.91
CA GLN A 54 -0.89 8.85 -4.20
C GLN A 54 -0.99 10.20 -4.91
N ASP A 55 -0.05 11.10 -4.64
CA ASP A 55 -0.04 12.46 -5.18
C ASP A 55 0.92 12.62 -6.38
N GLY A 56 1.72 11.59 -6.69
CA GLY A 56 2.64 11.55 -7.83
C GLY A 56 3.88 12.41 -7.64
N ASN A 57 4.19 12.81 -6.40
CA ASN A 57 5.30 13.71 -6.09
C ASN A 57 6.67 12.98 -6.07
N LYS A 58 6.69 11.64 -6.21
CA LYS A 58 7.87 10.75 -6.12
C LYS A 58 8.57 10.78 -4.76
N GLN A 59 7.83 11.12 -3.74
CA GLN A 59 8.17 11.10 -2.33
C GLN A 59 7.06 10.37 -1.58
N LEU A 60 7.33 9.93 -0.35
CA LEU A 60 6.32 9.28 0.47
C LEU A 60 6.13 10.04 1.76
N ASP A 61 4.88 10.38 2.06
CA ASP A 61 4.52 10.84 3.40
C ASP A 61 4.58 9.68 4.42
N ILE A 62 4.32 9.98 5.69
CA ILE A 62 4.37 8.96 6.76
C ILE A 62 3.35 7.83 6.56
N ASN A 63 2.16 8.13 6.06
CA ASN A 63 1.11 7.14 5.87
C ASN A 63 1.46 6.23 4.69
N GLU A 64 1.93 6.82 3.59
CA GLU A 64 2.42 6.10 2.42
C GLU A 64 3.65 5.25 2.76
N PHE A 65 4.56 5.74 3.60
CA PHE A 65 5.70 4.95 4.09
C PHE A 65 5.26 3.75 4.93
N ILE A 66 4.27 3.92 5.82
CA ILE A 66 3.70 2.81 6.60
C ILE A 66 3.09 1.76 5.66
N HIS A 67 2.33 2.22 4.66
CA HIS A 67 1.70 1.34 3.66
C HIS A 67 2.74 0.62 2.79
N PHE A 68 3.84 1.29 2.46
CA PHE A 68 4.98 0.68 1.78
C PHE A 68 5.59 -0.45 2.62
N VAL A 69 5.82 -0.21 3.91
CA VAL A 69 6.32 -1.25 4.82
C VAL A 69 5.32 -2.39 4.94
N TYR A 70 4.02 -2.11 4.92
CA TYR A 70 2.97 -3.14 4.92
C TYR A 70 3.11 -4.07 3.72
N ILE A 71 3.21 -3.53 2.51
CA ILE A 71 3.37 -4.31 1.29
C ILE A 71 4.64 -5.15 1.34
N CYS A 72 5.78 -4.54 1.66
CA CYS A 72 7.07 -5.24 1.68
C CYS A 72 7.18 -6.35 2.74
N LYS A 73 6.39 -6.28 3.82
CA LYS A 73 6.36 -7.33 4.84
C LYS A 73 5.49 -8.53 4.44
N ASN A 74 4.56 -8.33 3.52
CA ASN A 74 3.52 -9.29 3.21
C ASN A 74 3.62 -9.89 1.81
N THR A 75 4.40 -9.27 0.92
CA THR A 75 4.62 -9.78 -0.43
C THR A 75 5.97 -9.35 -1.00
N SER A 76 6.37 -10.03 -2.08
CA SER A 76 7.47 -9.62 -2.94
C SER A 76 6.93 -8.67 -4.02
N PRO A 77 7.69 -7.65 -4.44
CA PRO A 77 7.34 -6.80 -5.59
C PRO A 77 7.14 -7.56 -6.91
N ALA A 78 7.56 -8.83 -6.98
CA ALA A 78 7.32 -9.71 -8.13
C ALA A 78 5.88 -10.24 -8.20
N ASP A 79 5.20 -10.35 -7.06
CA ASP A 79 3.82 -10.82 -6.96
C ASP A 79 2.87 -9.63 -7.16
N GLN A 80 2.50 -9.40 -8.41
CA GLN A 80 1.75 -8.22 -8.83
C GLN A 80 0.32 -8.20 -8.25
N ILE A 81 -0.37 -9.34 -8.23
CA ILE A 81 -1.75 -9.43 -7.75
C ILE A 81 -1.79 -9.09 -6.26
N LYS A 82 -0.90 -9.71 -5.47
CA LYS A 82 -0.82 -9.44 -4.04
C LYS A 82 -0.32 -8.05 -3.71
N THR A 83 0.60 -7.51 -4.51
CA THR A 83 1.02 -6.11 -4.38
C THR A 83 -0.16 -5.17 -4.61
N MET A 84 -0.99 -5.46 -5.61
CA MET A 84 -2.17 -4.65 -5.92
C MET A 84 -3.23 -4.72 -4.84
N PHE A 85 -3.50 -5.92 -4.32
CA PHE A 85 -4.40 -6.13 -3.19
C PHE A 85 -3.96 -5.32 -1.97
N LEU A 86 -2.69 -5.45 -1.60
CA LEU A 86 -2.13 -4.76 -0.43
C LEU A 86 -2.05 -3.24 -0.63
N ALA A 87 -1.94 -2.77 -1.88
CA ALA A 87 -2.00 -1.35 -2.21
C ALA A 87 -3.43 -0.77 -2.18
N ALA A 88 -4.45 -1.60 -2.36
CA ALA A 88 -5.84 -1.21 -2.18
C ALA A 88 -6.22 -1.14 -0.69
N ASP A 89 -5.78 -2.13 0.10
CA ASP A 89 -5.96 -2.26 1.56
C ASP A 89 -5.19 -1.16 2.32
N LYS A 90 -5.76 0.06 2.36
CA LYS A 90 -5.14 1.27 2.90
C LYS A 90 -5.08 1.23 4.42
N ASP A 91 -6.08 0.66 5.07
CA ASP A 91 -6.11 0.55 6.54
C ASP A 91 -5.24 -0.62 7.06
N CYS A 92 -4.64 -1.39 6.13
CA CYS A 92 -3.84 -2.59 6.38
C CYS A 92 -4.62 -3.68 7.14
N GLY A 93 -5.96 -3.65 7.07
CA GLY A 93 -6.91 -4.57 7.69
C GLY A 93 -6.80 -5.98 7.15
N GLY A 94 -6.29 -6.13 5.94
CA GLY A 94 -6.13 -7.42 5.26
C GLY A 94 -7.32 -7.84 4.43
N THR A 95 -8.24 -6.90 4.20
CA THR A 95 -9.45 -7.04 3.39
C THR A 95 -9.70 -5.72 2.69
N ILE A 96 -10.29 -5.75 1.50
CA ILE A 96 -10.63 -4.53 0.75
C ILE A 96 -12.11 -4.24 0.92
N ASP A 97 -12.47 -3.06 1.42
CA ASP A 97 -13.85 -2.59 1.43
C ASP A 97 -14.27 -1.87 0.13
N SER A 98 -15.52 -1.44 0.05
CA SER A 98 -16.06 -0.76 -1.14
C SER A 98 -15.38 0.59 -1.43
N GLU A 99 -14.94 1.31 -0.40
CA GLU A 99 -14.23 2.59 -0.56
C GLU A 99 -12.82 2.37 -1.09
N GLU A 100 -12.11 1.40 -0.52
CA GLU A 100 -10.77 0.98 -0.95
C GLU A 100 -10.78 0.43 -2.38
N LEU A 101 -11.80 -0.38 -2.72
CA LEU A 101 -12.00 -0.91 -4.07
C LEU A 101 -12.24 0.23 -5.08
N LEU A 102 -13.10 1.19 -4.73
CA LEU A 102 -13.39 2.34 -5.59
C LEU A 102 -12.12 3.14 -5.89
N ILE A 103 -11.31 3.41 -4.86
CA ILE A 103 -10.07 4.18 -4.99
C ILE A 103 -9.09 3.45 -5.92
N ILE A 104 -8.89 2.15 -5.73
CA ILE A 104 -7.91 1.41 -6.55
C ILE A 104 -8.39 1.26 -8.01
N LEU A 105 -9.69 1.05 -8.25
CA LEU A 105 -10.26 0.99 -9.60
C LEU A 105 -10.12 2.32 -10.33
N THR A 106 -10.36 3.43 -9.63
CA THR A 106 -10.15 4.78 -10.17
C THR A 106 -8.69 5.03 -10.50
N LYS A 107 -7.76 4.61 -9.63
CA LYS A 107 -6.30 4.70 -9.88
C LYS A 107 -5.86 3.89 -11.10
N LEU A 108 -6.51 2.75 -11.35
CA LEU A 108 -6.27 1.93 -12.54
C LEU A 108 -6.84 2.53 -13.84
N GLY A 109 -7.56 3.66 -13.75
CA GLY A 109 -8.16 4.33 -14.89
C GLY A 109 -9.57 3.86 -15.24
N TYR A 110 -10.19 3.03 -14.39
CA TYR A 110 -11.60 2.67 -14.54
C TYR A 110 -12.48 3.78 -13.97
N VAL A 111 -13.55 4.12 -14.69
CA VAL A 111 -14.60 5.01 -14.19
C VAL A 111 -15.64 4.14 -13.53
N VAL A 112 -15.63 4.12 -12.19
CA VAL A 112 -16.52 3.29 -11.37
C VAL A 112 -17.19 4.20 -10.36
N SER A 113 -18.49 4.03 -10.16
CA SER A 113 -19.27 4.72 -9.13
C SER A 113 -19.19 3.97 -7.79
N TYR A 114 -19.54 4.67 -6.70
CA TYR A 114 -19.62 4.02 -5.39
C TYR A 114 -20.62 2.85 -5.37
N GLU A 115 -21.75 2.98 -6.09
CA GLU A 115 -22.75 1.91 -6.19
C GLU A 115 -22.20 0.68 -6.92
N GLU A 116 -21.47 0.88 -8.01
CA GLU A 116 -20.82 -0.21 -8.74
C GLU A 116 -19.73 -0.88 -7.90
N ALA A 117 -18.90 -0.12 -7.19
CA ALA A 117 -17.89 -0.68 -6.28
C ALA A 117 -18.55 -1.49 -5.15
N ASN A 118 -19.64 -0.98 -4.57
CA ASN A 118 -20.39 -1.70 -3.54
C ASN A 118 -21.03 -2.98 -4.09
N GLN A 119 -21.60 -2.94 -5.30
CA GLN A 119 -22.14 -4.14 -5.96
C GLN A 119 -21.05 -5.18 -6.25
N LEU A 120 -19.86 -4.77 -6.66
CA LEU A 120 -18.73 -5.69 -6.87
C LEU A 120 -18.34 -6.36 -5.55
N CYS A 121 -18.23 -5.58 -4.48
CA CYS A 121 -18.01 -6.09 -3.13
C CYS A 121 -19.08 -7.08 -2.69
N GLU A 122 -20.36 -6.74 -2.84
CA GLU A 122 -21.50 -7.60 -2.48
C GLU A 122 -21.54 -8.89 -3.29
N ASN A 123 -21.24 -8.83 -4.59
CA ASN A 123 -21.31 -9.98 -5.50
C ASN A 123 -20.13 -10.94 -5.33
N MET A 124 -18.93 -10.41 -5.04
CA MET A 124 -17.70 -11.22 -4.93
C MET A 124 -17.44 -11.67 -3.50
N SER A 125 -17.80 -10.89 -2.48
CA SER A 125 -17.50 -11.22 -1.09
C SER A 125 -18.22 -12.49 -0.65
N ASP A 126 -17.46 -13.40 -0.05
CA ASP A 126 -17.95 -14.58 0.65
C ASP A 126 -18.36 -14.28 2.11
N ARG A 127 -18.24 -13.01 2.54
CA ARG A 127 -18.43 -12.58 3.92
C ARG A 127 -19.62 -11.64 4.08
N LYS A 128 -20.12 -11.57 5.31
CA LYS A 128 -21.28 -10.74 5.68
C LYS A 128 -20.96 -9.25 5.83
N ASP A 129 -19.68 -8.89 5.88
CA ASP A 129 -19.21 -7.52 5.91
C ASP A 129 -18.90 -6.97 4.51
N PHE A 130 -19.12 -7.77 3.45
CA PHE A 130 -18.90 -7.43 2.05
C PHE A 130 -17.46 -7.00 1.71
N CYS A 131 -16.50 -7.20 2.62
CA CYS A 131 -15.10 -6.96 2.34
C CYS A 131 -14.52 -8.11 1.51
N LEU A 132 -13.64 -7.79 0.57
CA LEU A 132 -12.95 -8.75 -0.29
C LEU A 132 -11.69 -9.25 0.42
N THR A 133 -11.56 -10.57 0.54
CA THR A 133 -10.31 -11.20 0.99
C THR A 133 -9.34 -11.35 -0.18
N TYR A 134 -8.06 -11.61 0.11
CA TYR A 134 -7.09 -11.88 -0.96
C TYR A 134 -7.48 -13.08 -1.84
N GLN A 135 -8.11 -14.10 -1.27
CA GLN A 135 -8.57 -15.29 -2.01
C GLN A 135 -9.62 -14.90 -3.05
N VAL A 136 -10.62 -14.11 -2.64
CA VAL A 136 -11.66 -13.60 -3.54
C VAL A 136 -11.10 -12.64 -4.59
N PHE A 137 -10.08 -11.85 -4.25
CA PHE A 137 -9.48 -10.88 -5.17
C PHE A 137 -8.58 -11.53 -6.23
N GLU A 138 -8.04 -12.71 -5.96
CA GLU A 138 -7.16 -13.45 -6.88
C GLU A 138 -7.94 -14.34 -7.87
N GLU A 139 -9.19 -14.70 -7.56
CA GLU A 139 -10.10 -15.50 -8.40
C GLU A 139 -10.66 -14.73 -9.61
#